data_AF-A0A068MYZ9-F1
#
_entry.id   AF-A0A068MYZ9-F1
#
_cell.length_a   1.000
_cell.length_b   1.000
_cell.length_c   1.000
_cell.angle_alpha   90.00
_cell.angle_beta   90.00
_cell.angle_gamma   90.00
#
_symmetry.space_group_name_H-M   'P 1'
#
loop_
_entity.id
_entity.type
_entity.pdbx_description
1 polymer ?
#
loop_
_entity_poly.entity_id
_entity_poly.type
_entity_poly.pdbx_seq_one_letter_code
_entity_poly.pdbx_strand_id
1 'polypeptide(L)'
;MVFLPLFLFKLKKFGKNMTLYDSAHSLYHELLLQSYDELKKAISGHTFGRNDCLRLATIVCSNCYHFREHLKEGYGYDFSIDYLRERCEDYILARDITNLTKHYKLTNYTPLISNPNDIYEYLHITLYEDAKGQYRHHQIKVSVKLTTGVKKDVLSIITNVLNMWTEILVSQGILNKSIYFNYINKIFFSRDEANKNLPLLKIKQGVRSAPIIAFSQYDYESNTLKSVDIKDFKMRIYEKPNNTIIDYSLDIKDKTFTDFVELTDQEQGELIMLADDIDIENFIEKIAKKYNIYEKIRINAICTDKVKQIKLIKTFFRIDEFDDKIDIDFVISFPDIDMILEKKYTLNLEEKTQFEYSKLIGLEGQFLSKLAEKYDIYNQIFSDNLEIFITDDGIELGFSIHFDKNDKWFKLVEANGQNKI
;
A
#
# COMPACT_ATOMS: atom_id res chain seq x y z
N MET A 1 -7.35 -17.48 -66.90
CA MET A 1 -6.23 -16.51 -66.99
C MET A 1 -6.64 -15.27 -66.22
N VAL A 2 -6.14 -15.10 -65.01
CA VAL A 2 -6.40 -13.94 -64.15
C VAL A 2 -5.07 -13.25 -63.95
N PHE A 3 -4.93 -12.03 -64.46
CA PHE A 3 -3.77 -11.18 -64.28
C PHE A 3 -3.82 -10.56 -62.88
N LEU A 4 -2.87 -10.92 -62.02
CA LEU A 4 -2.62 -10.27 -60.74
C LEU A 4 -1.55 -9.19 -60.94
N PRO A 5 -1.75 -7.92 -60.55
CA PRO A 5 -0.69 -6.92 -60.64
C PRO A 5 0.31 -7.13 -59.50
N LEU A 6 1.57 -7.38 -59.86
CA LEU A 6 2.72 -7.34 -58.96
C LEU A 6 2.89 -5.91 -58.43
N PHE A 7 2.47 -5.65 -57.19
CA PHE A 7 2.95 -4.51 -56.41
C PHE A 7 4.38 -4.81 -55.95
N LEU A 8 5.35 -4.39 -56.75
CA LEU A 8 6.76 -4.34 -56.37
C LEU A 8 6.97 -3.21 -55.33
N PHE A 9 6.83 -3.55 -54.05
CA PHE A 9 7.43 -2.75 -52.98
C PHE A 9 8.95 -2.88 -53.09
N LYS A 10 9.63 -1.82 -53.53
CA LYS A 10 11.08 -1.66 -53.36
C LYS A 10 11.38 -1.60 -51.86
N LEU A 11 11.59 -2.74 -51.23
CA LEU A 11 12.26 -2.82 -49.93
C LEU A 11 13.72 -2.37 -50.13
N LYS A 12 13.98 -1.09 -49.87
CA LYS A 12 15.35 -0.58 -49.68
C LYS A 12 15.99 -1.39 -48.55
N LYS A 13 17.18 -1.93 -48.81
CA LYS A 13 18.07 -2.61 -47.85
C LYS A 13 18.01 -1.99 -46.44
N PHE A 14 17.27 -2.62 -45.54
CA PHE A 14 17.45 -2.46 -44.09
C PHE A 14 18.58 -3.39 -43.66
N GLY A 15 19.81 -2.93 -43.90
CA GLY A 15 21.05 -3.61 -43.53
C GLY A 15 21.89 -2.72 -42.62
N LYS A 16 21.29 -2.19 -41.55
CA LYS A 16 22.01 -1.52 -40.47
C LYS A 16 21.55 -2.15 -39.16
N ASN A 17 22.52 -2.64 -38.40
CA ASN A 17 22.36 -3.33 -37.11
C ASN A 17 21.30 -2.63 -36.26
N MET A 18 20.19 -3.32 -36.02
CA MET A 18 19.17 -2.99 -35.02
C MET A 18 19.86 -2.90 -33.66
N THR A 19 20.01 -1.68 -33.15
CA THR A 19 20.40 -1.42 -31.75
C THR A 19 19.17 -1.60 -30.87
N LEU A 20 19.35 -1.81 -29.56
CA LEU A 20 18.33 -2.15 -28.54
C LEU A 20 16.98 -1.36 -28.57
N TYR A 21 16.87 -0.29 -29.35
CA TYR A 21 15.69 0.56 -29.52
C TYR A 21 15.23 0.55 -30.99
N ASP A 22 14.52 -0.49 -31.39
CA ASP A 22 14.26 -0.81 -32.80
C ASP A 22 13.25 0.10 -33.52
N SER A 23 12.56 1.00 -32.82
CA SER A 23 11.60 1.92 -33.44
C SER A 23 11.47 3.26 -32.70
N ALA A 24 11.17 4.37 -33.42
CA ALA A 24 10.81 5.67 -32.83
C ALA A 24 9.60 5.53 -31.90
N HIS A 25 8.74 4.57 -32.22
CA HIS A 25 7.64 4.11 -31.39
C HIS A 25 8.14 3.59 -30.04
N SER A 26 9.11 2.66 -30.00
CA SER A 26 9.70 2.15 -28.76
C SER A 26 10.32 3.27 -27.92
N LEU A 27 11.11 4.15 -28.54
CA LEU A 27 11.73 5.29 -27.85
C LEU A 27 10.68 6.25 -27.26
N TYR A 28 9.59 6.51 -27.97
CA TYR A 28 8.49 7.33 -27.44
C TYR A 28 7.88 6.70 -26.18
N HIS A 29 7.63 5.39 -26.21
CA HIS A 29 7.08 4.67 -25.05
C HIS A 29 8.05 4.64 -23.86
N GLU A 30 9.31 4.27 -24.09
CA GLU A 30 10.29 4.05 -23.03
C GLU A 30 10.87 5.35 -22.48
N LEU A 31 11.18 6.33 -23.33
CA LEU A 31 11.76 7.59 -22.87
C LEU A 31 10.70 8.57 -22.40
N LEU A 32 9.57 8.69 -23.12
CA LEU A 32 8.59 9.73 -22.81
C LEU A 32 7.48 9.19 -21.89
N LEU A 33 6.77 8.13 -22.29
CA LEU A 33 5.60 7.69 -21.54
C LEU A 33 5.97 7.06 -20.19
N GLN A 34 6.97 6.19 -20.16
CA GLN A 34 7.40 5.56 -18.92
C GLN A 34 7.89 6.61 -17.90
N SER A 35 8.76 7.54 -18.32
CA SER A 35 9.27 8.57 -17.41
C SER A 35 8.17 9.52 -16.92
N TYR A 36 7.18 9.83 -17.77
CA TYR A 36 6.00 10.60 -17.38
C TYR A 36 5.14 9.86 -16.35
N ASP A 37 4.92 8.56 -16.53
CA ASP A 37 4.18 7.73 -15.58
C ASP A 37 4.92 7.59 -14.24
N GLU A 38 6.25 7.48 -14.26
CA GLU A 38 7.09 7.49 -13.06
C GLU A 38 6.96 8.82 -12.29
N LEU A 39 6.97 9.96 -13.01
CA LEU A 39 6.74 11.27 -12.40
C LEU A 39 5.33 11.37 -11.80
N LYS A 40 4.29 10.95 -12.52
CA LYS A 40 2.90 10.95 -12.02
C LYS A 40 2.77 10.09 -10.75
N LYS A 41 3.37 8.89 -10.77
CA LYS A 41 3.41 7.99 -9.61
C LYS A 41 4.09 8.68 -8.43
N ALA A 42 5.24 9.32 -8.62
CA ALA A 42 5.95 10.02 -7.56
C ALA A 42 5.13 11.17 -6.96
N ILE A 43 4.48 11.99 -7.80
CA ILE A 43 3.60 13.08 -7.35
C ILE A 43 2.40 12.52 -6.57
N SER A 44 1.82 11.41 -7.03
CA SER A 44 0.72 10.72 -6.33
C SER A 44 1.18 9.87 -5.12
N GLY A 45 2.49 9.68 -4.93
CA GLY A 45 3.05 8.83 -3.88
C GLY A 45 3.08 9.49 -2.50
N HIS A 46 2.66 10.75 -2.40
CA HIS A 46 2.56 11.51 -1.16
C HIS A 46 3.87 11.57 -0.37
N THR A 47 5.04 11.54 -1.00
CA THR A 47 6.32 11.71 -0.31
C THR A 47 7.11 12.86 -0.92
N PHE A 48 7.62 13.77 -0.08
CA PHE A 48 8.36 14.97 -0.55
C PHE A 48 9.58 15.28 0.33
N GLY A 49 10.43 16.21 -0.09
CA GLY A 49 11.54 16.73 0.72
C GLY A 49 12.93 16.18 0.35
N ARG A 50 12.96 15.13 -0.49
CA ARG A 50 14.19 14.64 -1.14
C ARG A 50 14.36 15.17 -2.57
N ASN A 51 13.49 16.06 -3.03
CA ASN A 51 13.44 16.55 -4.41
C ASN A 51 13.27 15.42 -5.44
N ASP A 52 12.61 14.32 -5.07
CA ASP A 52 12.41 13.18 -5.96
C ASP A 52 11.49 13.55 -7.13
N CYS A 53 10.43 14.33 -6.89
CA CYS A 53 9.54 14.80 -7.96
C CYS A 53 10.25 15.82 -8.85
N LEU A 54 11.04 16.74 -8.27
CA LEU A 54 11.86 17.68 -9.05
C LEU A 54 12.89 16.94 -9.94
N ARG A 55 13.55 15.92 -9.41
CA ARG A 55 14.51 15.12 -10.18
C ARG A 55 13.83 14.37 -11.32
N LEU A 56 12.70 13.72 -11.06
CA LEU A 56 11.93 13.05 -12.11
C LEU A 56 11.42 14.05 -13.15
N ALA A 57 10.90 15.21 -12.73
CA ALA A 57 10.43 16.24 -13.65
C ALA A 57 11.55 16.75 -14.57
N THR A 58 12.76 16.96 -14.04
CA THR A 58 13.90 17.38 -14.88
C THR A 58 14.34 16.29 -15.86
N ILE A 59 14.28 15.01 -15.46
CA ILE A 59 14.51 13.87 -16.37
C ILE A 59 13.47 13.85 -17.49
N VAL A 60 12.18 13.97 -17.17
CA VAL A 60 11.12 13.95 -18.18
C VAL A 60 11.24 15.14 -19.13
N CYS A 61 11.54 16.35 -18.63
CA CYS A 61 11.82 17.51 -19.47
C CYS A 61 13.02 17.27 -20.39
N SER A 62 14.08 16.63 -19.88
CA SER A 62 15.26 16.26 -20.67
C SER A 62 14.91 15.29 -21.78
N ASN A 63 14.14 14.24 -21.48
CA ASN A 63 13.69 13.27 -22.48
C ASN A 63 12.81 13.96 -23.52
N CYS A 64 11.85 14.78 -23.10
CA CYS A 64 10.97 15.54 -24.00
C CYS A 64 11.76 16.48 -24.93
N TYR A 65 12.79 17.16 -24.41
CA TYR A 65 13.61 18.08 -25.20
C TYR A 65 14.51 17.31 -26.19
N HIS A 66 15.24 16.31 -25.72
CA HIS A 66 16.22 15.56 -26.52
C HIS A 66 15.59 14.52 -27.45
N PHE A 67 14.29 14.23 -27.34
CA PHE A 67 13.60 13.27 -28.21
C PHE A 67 13.78 13.56 -29.71
N ARG A 68 13.85 14.83 -30.12
CA ARG A 68 14.11 15.21 -31.52
C ARG A 68 15.43 14.64 -32.06
N GLU A 69 16.46 14.51 -31.22
CA GLU A 69 17.79 14.07 -31.63
C GLU A 69 17.77 12.58 -31.97
N HIS A 70 17.02 11.80 -31.19
CA HIS A 70 16.78 10.38 -31.47
C HIS A 70 16.00 10.16 -32.78
N LEU A 71 15.04 11.04 -33.10
CA LEU A 71 14.30 10.97 -34.36
C LEU A 71 15.20 11.31 -35.56
N LYS A 72 16.12 12.26 -35.42
CA LYS A 72 17.07 12.62 -36.48
C LYS A 72 18.00 11.46 -36.81
N GLU A 73 18.61 10.86 -35.80
CA GLU A 73 19.59 9.77 -35.97
C GLU A 73 18.95 8.49 -36.51
N GLY A 74 17.75 8.14 -36.03
CA GLY A 74 17.06 6.91 -36.41
C GLY A 74 16.23 7.00 -37.68
N TYR A 75 15.66 8.16 -37.99
CA TYR A 75 14.58 8.30 -38.99
C TYR A 75 14.82 9.42 -40.00
N GLY A 76 15.88 10.23 -39.83
CA GLY A 76 16.19 11.33 -40.74
C GLY A 76 15.24 12.52 -40.65
N TYR A 77 14.36 12.56 -39.64
CA TYR A 77 13.50 13.72 -39.39
C TYR A 77 14.28 14.79 -38.63
N ASP A 78 14.57 15.91 -39.29
CA ASP A 78 15.27 17.04 -38.68
C ASP A 78 14.27 18.11 -38.21
N PHE A 79 13.69 17.88 -37.03
CA PHE A 79 12.80 18.86 -36.41
C PHE A 79 13.61 20.01 -35.83
N SER A 80 13.55 21.18 -36.46
CA SER A 80 14.20 22.38 -35.94
C SER A 80 13.55 22.84 -34.63
N ILE A 81 14.32 23.52 -33.78
CA ILE A 81 13.80 24.06 -32.53
C ILE A 81 12.68 25.09 -32.79
N ASP A 82 12.83 25.92 -33.83
CA ASP A 82 11.81 26.91 -34.20
C ASP A 82 10.50 26.24 -34.63
N TYR A 83 10.57 25.17 -35.43
CA TYR A 83 9.41 24.38 -35.83
C TYR A 83 8.64 23.78 -34.64
N LEU A 84 9.38 23.28 -33.64
CA LEU A 84 8.78 22.71 -32.43
C LEU A 84 8.22 23.79 -31.52
N ARG A 85 8.91 24.93 -31.38
CA ARG A 85 8.40 26.09 -30.62
C ARG A 85 7.09 26.62 -31.18
N GLU A 86 6.96 26.70 -32.51
CA GLU A 86 5.73 27.15 -33.17
C GLU A 86 4.53 26.22 -32.90
N ARG A 87 4.79 24.93 -32.63
CA ARG A 87 3.75 23.96 -32.28
C ARG A 87 3.43 23.94 -30.80
N CYS A 88 4.44 24.14 -29.96
CA CYS A 88 4.29 24.12 -28.51
C CYS A 88 5.32 25.05 -27.87
N GLU A 89 4.88 26.22 -27.41
CA GLU A 89 5.75 27.18 -26.72
C GLU A 89 6.43 26.56 -25.50
N ASP A 90 5.72 25.69 -24.78
CA ASP A 90 6.22 24.97 -23.60
C ASP A 90 7.41 24.03 -23.93
N TYR A 91 7.66 23.72 -25.21
CA TYR A 91 8.88 23.00 -25.63
C TYR A 91 10.15 23.77 -25.27
N ILE A 92 10.12 25.11 -25.36
CA ILE A 92 11.25 25.97 -24.96
C ILE A 92 11.44 25.96 -23.46
N LEU A 93 10.38 25.83 -22.67
CA LEU A 93 10.50 25.67 -21.22
C LEU A 93 11.12 24.31 -20.86
N ALA A 94 10.74 23.23 -21.54
CA ALA A 94 11.38 21.93 -21.37
C ALA A 94 12.89 21.99 -21.70
N ARG A 95 13.27 22.69 -22.79
CA ARG A 95 14.67 22.99 -23.12
C ARG A 95 15.37 23.72 -21.98
N ASP A 96 14.79 24.81 -21.51
CA ASP A 96 15.44 25.67 -20.51
C ASP A 96 15.60 24.92 -19.18
N ILE A 97 14.60 24.17 -18.73
CA ILE A 97 14.71 23.26 -17.57
C ILE A 97 15.85 22.27 -17.77
N THR A 98 15.95 21.65 -18.94
CA THR A 98 16.98 20.65 -19.27
C THR A 98 18.39 21.24 -19.29
N ASN A 99 18.56 22.41 -19.89
CA ASN A 99 19.88 23.03 -20.02
C ASN A 99 20.33 23.63 -18.70
N LEU A 100 19.41 24.15 -17.88
CA LEU A 100 19.74 24.78 -16.61
C LEU A 100 20.25 23.76 -15.59
N THR A 101 19.75 22.53 -15.61
CA THR A 101 20.28 21.43 -14.77
C THR A 101 21.68 20.99 -15.18
N LYS A 102 22.08 21.20 -16.45
CA LYS A 102 23.41 20.91 -16.97
C LYS A 102 24.41 22.05 -16.76
N HIS A 103 23.99 23.29 -16.99
CA HIS A 103 24.89 24.44 -17.10
C HIS A 103 24.83 25.41 -15.91
N TYR A 104 23.89 25.23 -14.97
CA TYR A 104 23.62 26.10 -13.81
C TYR A 104 23.21 27.54 -14.14
N LYS A 105 23.62 28.10 -15.27
CA LYS A 105 23.22 29.42 -15.78
C LYS A 105 23.07 29.36 -17.29
N LEU A 106 21.97 29.90 -17.79
CA LEU A 106 21.73 30.03 -19.23
C LEU A 106 22.02 31.46 -19.67
N THR A 107 22.90 31.63 -20.66
CA THR A 107 23.27 32.93 -21.24
C THR A 107 22.89 33.06 -22.71
N ASN A 108 22.53 31.96 -23.37
CA ASN A 108 22.25 31.91 -24.80
C ASN A 108 20.73 31.80 -25.05
N TYR A 109 20.26 32.24 -26.22
CA TYR A 109 18.91 32.00 -26.75
C TYR A 109 17.72 32.53 -25.90
N THR A 110 17.89 33.69 -25.26
CA THR A 110 16.85 34.39 -24.48
C THR A 110 16.10 33.46 -23.53
N PRO A 111 16.76 32.93 -22.48
CA PRO A 111 16.16 31.92 -21.61
C PRO A 111 14.94 32.50 -20.87
N LEU A 112 13.87 31.71 -20.79
CA LEU A 112 12.67 32.02 -20.02
C LEU A 112 12.86 31.72 -18.53
N ILE A 113 13.91 30.95 -18.19
CA ILE A 113 14.31 30.56 -16.84
C ILE A 113 15.80 30.84 -16.69
N SER A 114 16.16 31.69 -15.74
CA SER A 114 17.55 32.17 -15.59
C SER A 114 18.33 31.49 -14.46
N ASN A 115 17.65 30.98 -13.42
CA ASN A 115 18.29 30.46 -12.21
C ASN A 115 17.75 29.05 -11.88
N PRO A 116 18.60 28.05 -11.57
CA PRO A 116 18.14 26.71 -11.20
C PRO A 116 17.23 26.71 -9.97
N ASN A 117 17.39 27.69 -9.06
CA ASN A 117 16.50 27.86 -7.92
C ASN A 117 15.08 28.31 -8.30
N ASP A 118 14.87 28.74 -9.55
CA ASP A 118 13.53 29.04 -10.06
C ASP A 118 12.73 27.77 -10.38
N ILE A 119 13.37 26.59 -10.40
CA ILE A 119 12.72 25.28 -10.56
C ILE A 119 12.72 24.58 -9.21
N TYR A 120 11.54 24.32 -8.65
CA TYR A 120 11.45 23.82 -7.28
C TYR A 120 10.27 22.86 -7.07
N GLU A 121 10.50 21.89 -6.18
CA GLU A 121 9.46 21.07 -5.56
C GLU A 121 8.93 21.79 -4.32
N TYR A 122 7.62 21.77 -4.12
CA TYR A 122 7.00 22.30 -2.92
C TYR A 122 5.74 21.52 -2.55
N LEU A 123 5.44 21.54 -1.26
CA LEU A 123 4.16 21.10 -0.74
C LEU A 123 3.17 22.27 -0.78
N HIS A 124 2.14 22.14 -1.60
CA HIS A 124 1.03 23.08 -1.69
C HIS A 124 -0.10 22.66 -0.75
N ILE A 125 -0.39 23.49 0.25
CA ILE A 125 -1.48 23.28 1.20
C ILE A 125 -2.60 24.26 0.86
N THR A 126 -3.75 23.73 0.48
CA THR A 126 -4.94 24.53 0.22
C THR A 126 -5.90 24.43 1.39
N LEU A 127 -6.28 25.58 1.95
CA LEU A 127 -7.26 25.75 3.00
C LEU A 127 -8.64 25.93 2.40
N TYR A 128 -9.61 25.19 2.94
CA TYR A 128 -11.01 25.20 2.57
C TYR A 128 -11.86 25.41 3.83
N GLU A 129 -13.11 25.78 3.62
CA GLU A 129 -14.10 25.95 4.68
C GLU A 129 -15.45 25.38 4.24
N ASP A 130 -16.08 24.59 5.10
CA ASP A 130 -17.44 24.09 4.87
C ASP A 130 -18.28 24.25 6.16
N ALA A 131 -19.52 23.74 6.15
CA ALA A 131 -20.41 23.81 7.32
C ALA A 131 -19.87 23.12 8.58
N LYS A 132 -18.88 22.22 8.46
CA LYS A 132 -18.20 21.53 9.57
C LYS A 132 -16.91 22.25 9.99
N GLY A 133 -16.63 23.42 9.41
CA GLY A 133 -15.45 24.24 9.70
C GLY A 133 -14.36 24.12 8.65
N GLN A 134 -13.13 24.45 9.02
CA GLN A 134 -12.00 24.45 8.09
C GLN A 134 -11.47 23.03 7.82
N TYR A 135 -10.92 22.83 6.63
CA TYR A 135 -10.16 21.63 6.27
C TYR A 135 -9.06 21.98 5.27
N ARG A 136 -8.14 21.04 5.02
CA ARG A 136 -6.99 21.29 4.14
C ARG A 136 -6.69 20.11 3.23
N HIS A 137 -6.32 20.41 1.99
CA HIS A 137 -5.78 19.44 1.04
C HIS A 137 -4.31 19.72 0.77
N HIS A 138 -3.54 18.66 0.54
CA HIS A 138 -2.11 18.70 0.38
C HIS A 138 -1.74 18.14 -1.00
N GLN A 139 -0.92 18.88 -1.76
CA GLN A 139 -0.46 18.47 -3.07
C GLN A 139 1.03 18.71 -3.20
N ILE A 140 1.77 17.70 -3.68
CA ILE A 140 3.15 17.88 -4.09
C ILE A 140 3.15 18.47 -5.49
N LYS A 141 3.85 19.59 -5.69
CA LYS A 141 3.94 20.25 -6.99
C LYS A 141 5.39 20.52 -7.35
N VAL A 142 5.67 20.49 -8.65
CA VAL A 142 6.91 21.00 -9.23
C VAL A 142 6.54 22.20 -10.06
N SER A 143 7.10 23.36 -9.75
CA SER A 143 6.84 24.59 -10.49
C SER A 143 8.14 25.24 -10.93
N VAL A 144 7.99 26.07 -11.96
CA VAL A 144 9.05 26.94 -12.44
C VAL A 144 8.61 28.38 -12.41
N LYS A 145 9.47 29.28 -11.93
CA LYS A 145 9.29 30.72 -11.99
C LYS A 145 9.99 31.27 -13.23
N LEU A 146 9.23 31.91 -14.12
CA LEU A 146 9.77 32.55 -15.31
C LEU A 146 10.49 33.85 -14.95
N THR A 147 11.32 34.35 -15.86
CA THR A 147 11.96 35.67 -15.75
C THR A 147 10.96 36.82 -15.60
N THR A 148 9.72 36.64 -16.08
CA THR A 148 8.60 37.57 -15.88
C THR A 148 8.00 37.52 -14.47
N GLY A 149 8.42 36.57 -13.63
CA GLY A 149 7.86 36.30 -12.31
C GLY A 149 6.65 35.35 -12.31
N VAL A 150 6.09 35.04 -13.48
CA VAL A 150 4.97 34.09 -13.63
C VAL A 150 5.42 32.69 -13.20
N LYS A 151 4.57 31.98 -12.46
CA LYS A 151 4.80 30.58 -12.08
C LYS A 151 4.05 29.66 -13.03
N LYS A 152 4.70 28.63 -13.55
CA LYS A 152 4.09 27.55 -14.33
C LYS A 152 4.29 26.20 -13.64
N ASP A 153 3.28 25.34 -13.73
CA ASP A 153 3.37 23.95 -13.27
C ASP A 153 4.16 23.12 -14.29
N VAL A 154 5.21 22.42 -13.83
CA VAL A 154 6.09 21.65 -14.72
C VAL A 154 5.37 20.43 -15.29
N LEU A 155 4.41 19.84 -14.58
CA LEU A 155 3.63 18.73 -15.10
C LEU A 155 2.71 19.18 -16.25
N SER A 156 2.19 20.42 -16.19
CA SER A 156 1.46 21.02 -17.31
C SER A 156 2.36 21.21 -18.53
N ILE A 157 3.58 21.74 -18.35
CA ILE A 157 4.56 21.94 -19.42
C ILE A 157 4.86 20.60 -20.11
N ILE A 158 5.19 19.57 -19.31
CA ILE A 158 5.48 18.23 -19.82
C ILE A 158 4.29 17.66 -20.60
N THR A 159 3.08 17.78 -20.05
CA THR A 159 1.85 17.26 -20.69
C THR A 159 1.63 17.89 -22.06
N ASN A 160 1.82 19.22 -22.18
CA ASN A 160 1.69 19.93 -23.46
C ASN A 160 2.74 19.45 -24.47
N VAL A 161 3.99 19.26 -24.05
CA VAL A 161 5.07 18.77 -24.92
C VAL A 161 4.85 17.32 -25.35
N LEU A 162 4.31 16.47 -24.48
CA LEU A 162 3.93 15.09 -24.83
C LEU A 162 2.81 15.06 -25.87
N ASN A 163 1.78 15.90 -25.71
CA ASN A 163 0.69 16.02 -26.69
C ASN A 163 1.24 16.45 -28.06
N MET A 164 2.11 17.46 -28.09
CA MET A 164 2.81 17.88 -29.32
C MET A 164 3.58 16.73 -29.97
N TRP A 165 4.39 15.98 -29.20
CA TRP A 165 5.13 14.85 -29.74
C TRP A 165 4.21 13.77 -30.30
N THR A 166 3.11 13.50 -29.62
CA THR A 166 2.12 12.51 -30.04
C THR A 166 1.50 12.89 -31.39
N GLU A 167 1.08 14.15 -31.54
CA GLU A 167 0.54 14.67 -32.80
C GLU A 167 1.55 14.60 -33.94
N ILE A 168 2.81 15.01 -33.68
CA ILE A 168 3.89 14.93 -34.67
C ILE A 168 4.10 13.47 -35.10
N LEU A 169 4.24 12.54 -34.17
CA LEU A 169 4.51 11.13 -34.48
C LEU A 169 3.34 10.46 -35.22
N VAL A 170 2.09 10.81 -34.90
CA VAL A 170 0.91 10.37 -35.68
C VAL A 170 0.96 10.93 -37.10
N SER A 171 1.28 12.23 -37.26
CA SER A 171 1.38 12.85 -38.59
C SER A 171 2.48 12.24 -39.47
N GLN A 172 3.53 11.67 -38.86
CA GLN A 172 4.60 10.96 -39.55
C GLN A 172 4.33 9.47 -39.77
N GLY A 173 3.16 8.95 -39.36
CA GLY A 173 2.81 7.53 -39.46
C GLY A 173 3.64 6.62 -38.54
N ILE A 174 4.30 7.18 -37.51
CA ILE A 174 5.07 6.42 -36.52
C ILE A 174 4.12 5.86 -35.45
N LEU A 175 3.13 6.66 -35.05
CA LEU A 175 2.05 6.23 -34.15
C LEU A 175 0.78 5.99 -34.95
N ASN A 176 0.07 4.91 -34.61
CA ASN A 176 -1.20 4.56 -35.25
C ASN A 176 -2.37 5.42 -34.77
N LYS A 177 -2.29 5.96 -33.55
CA LYS A 177 -3.36 6.75 -32.91
C LYS A 177 -2.79 7.82 -32.01
N SER A 178 -3.50 8.93 -31.91
CA SER A 178 -3.18 9.98 -30.93
C SER A 178 -3.57 9.52 -29.52
N ILE A 179 -2.67 9.74 -28.58
CA ILE A 179 -2.91 9.62 -27.14
C ILE A 179 -2.88 11.04 -26.60
N TYR A 180 -4.04 11.53 -26.17
CA TYR A 180 -4.12 12.87 -25.59
C TYR A 180 -4.02 12.78 -24.06
N PHE A 181 -2.97 13.40 -23.52
CA PHE A 181 -2.73 13.51 -22.10
C PHE A 181 -3.46 14.73 -21.55
N ASN A 182 -4.26 14.53 -20.51
CA ASN A 182 -4.95 15.60 -19.82
C ASN A 182 -4.34 15.81 -18.43
N TYR A 183 -3.86 17.03 -18.19
CA TYR A 183 -3.44 17.47 -16.87
C TYR A 183 -4.49 18.44 -16.32
N ILE A 184 -5.35 17.92 -15.45
CA ILE A 184 -6.34 18.74 -14.74
C ILE A 184 -5.69 19.18 -13.44
N ASN A 185 -5.30 20.46 -13.37
CA ASN A 185 -4.93 21.09 -12.10
C ASN A 185 -6.21 21.32 -11.28
N LYS A 186 -6.73 20.25 -10.67
CA LYS A 186 -7.90 20.31 -9.79
C LYS A 186 -7.58 21.25 -8.63
N ILE A 187 -8.38 22.31 -8.49
CA ILE A 187 -8.20 23.37 -7.49
C ILE A 187 -9.17 23.28 -6.31
N PHE A 188 -10.22 22.46 -6.42
CA PHE A 188 -11.21 22.24 -5.38
C PHE A 188 -11.25 20.76 -5.00
N PHE A 189 -11.23 20.47 -3.71
CA PHE A 189 -11.36 19.12 -3.17
C PHE A 189 -12.44 19.11 -2.09
N SER A 190 -13.28 18.08 -2.11
CA SER A 190 -14.19 17.82 -1.00
C SER A 190 -13.40 17.42 0.25
N ARG A 191 -14.00 17.58 1.44
CA ARG A 191 -13.38 17.18 2.72
C ARG A 191 -12.90 15.72 2.70
N ASP A 192 -13.70 14.81 2.16
CA ASP A 192 -13.35 13.39 2.08
C ASP A 192 -12.18 13.14 1.13
N GLU A 193 -12.06 13.90 0.03
CA GLU A 193 -10.89 13.82 -0.85
C GLU A 193 -9.65 14.45 -0.20
N ALA A 194 -9.84 15.56 0.53
CA ALA A 194 -8.77 16.29 1.17
C ALA A 194 -8.05 15.46 2.25
N ASN A 195 -8.82 14.63 2.98
CA ASN A 195 -8.33 13.81 4.08
C ASN A 195 -7.70 12.48 3.66
N LYS A 196 -7.82 12.07 2.39
CA LYS A 196 -7.39 10.73 1.96
C LYS A 196 -5.89 10.48 2.08
N ASN A 197 -5.05 11.51 1.93
CA ASN A 197 -3.61 11.32 1.93
C ASN A 197 -2.87 12.54 2.45
N LEU A 198 -2.09 12.34 3.50
CA LEU A 198 -1.18 13.35 4.03
C LEU A 198 0.23 13.08 3.48
N PRO A 199 0.93 14.12 3.02
CA PRO A 199 2.27 13.95 2.48
C PRO A 199 3.27 13.66 3.60
N LEU A 200 4.09 12.63 3.39
CA LEU A 200 5.19 12.26 4.25
C LEU A 200 6.44 13.04 3.85
N LEU A 201 6.93 13.86 4.77
CA LEU A 201 8.20 14.56 4.63
C LEU A 201 9.36 13.57 4.85
N LYS A 202 10.16 13.33 3.81
CA LYS A 202 11.37 12.51 3.88
C LYS A 202 12.60 13.40 3.92
N ILE A 203 13.34 13.34 5.02
CA ILE A 203 14.63 14.02 5.19
C ILE A 203 15.69 12.96 5.45
N LYS A 204 16.86 13.11 4.84
CA LYS A 204 18.03 12.26 5.10
C LYS A 204 19.06 13.05 5.89
N GLN A 205 19.48 12.53 7.03
CA GLN A 205 20.52 13.17 7.86
C GLN A 205 21.80 13.41 7.04
N GLY A 206 22.41 14.59 7.24
CA GLY A 206 23.62 14.99 6.52
C GLY A 206 23.41 15.40 5.06
N VAL A 207 22.19 15.26 4.51
CA VAL A 207 21.84 15.74 3.18
C VAL A 207 21.02 17.01 3.32
N ARG A 208 21.46 18.09 2.65
CA ARG A 208 20.72 19.36 2.62
C ARG A 208 19.31 19.11 2.07
N SER A 209 18.31 19.37 2.89
CA SER A 209 16.90 19.44 2.49
C SER A 209 16.40 20.87 2.76
N ALA A 210 15.71 21.44 1.78
CA ALA A 210 15.10 22.77 1.88
C ALA A 210 13.64 22.66 1.41
N PRO A 211 12.78 21.99 2.19
CA PRO A 211 11.39 21.80 1.79
C PRO A 211 10.72 23.16 1.69
N ILE A 212 10.04 23.41 0.57
CA ILE A 212 9.22 24.60 0.36
C ILE A 212 7.78 24.21 0.65
N ILE A 213 7.10 25.01 1.46
CA ILE A 213 5.67 24.85 1.75
C ILE A 213 4.98 26.13 1.31
N ALA A 214 3.92 26.02 0.51
CA ALA A 214 3.11 27.13 0.05
C ALA A 214 1.67 26.95 0.50
N PHE A 215 1.05 28.03 0.95
CA PHE A 215 -0.33 28.03 1.42
C PHE A 215 -1.21 28.85 0.50
N SER A 216 -2.39 28.31 0.21
CA SER A 216 -3.46 29.02 -0.49
C SER A 216 -4.77 28.81 0.23
N GLN A 217 -5.70 29.74 0.08
CA GLN A 217 -7.08 29.61 0.50
C GLN A 217 -7.95 29.55 -0.75
N TYR A 218 -8.88 28.61 -0.78
CA TYR A 218 -9.87 28.51 -1.84
C TYR A 218 -10.95 29.57 -1.64
N ASP A 219 -11.17 30.38 -2.68
CA ASP A 219 -12.21 31.38 -2.74
C ASP A 219 -13.43 30.82 -3.46
N TYR A 220 -14.50 30.58 -2.70
CA TYR A 220 -15.74 30.00 -3.19
C TYR A 220 -16.54 30.91 -4.12
N GLU A 221 -16.37 32.23 -4.02
CA GLU A 221 -17.08 33.18 -4.88
C GLU A 221 -16.45 33.23 -6.27
N SER A 222 -15.12 33.30 -6.33
CA SER A 222 -14.38 33.38 -7.60
C SER A 222 -13.99 32.02 -8.19
N ASN A 223 -14.13 30.94 -7.41
CA ASN A 223 -13.61 29.61 -7.75
C ASN A 223 -12.10 29.66 -8.10
N THR A 224 -11.33 30.39 -7.29
CA THR A 224 -9.88 30.55 -7.47
C THR A 224 -9.10 30.28 -6.20
N LEU A 225 -7.78 30.13 -6.33
CA LEU A 225 -6.86 29.99 -5.21
C LEU A 225 -6.20 31.34 -4.92
N LYS A 226 -6.36 31.84 -3.70
CA LYS A 226 -5.69 33.05 -3.21
C LYS A 226 -4.50 32.64 -2.36
N SER A 227 -3.31 33.14 -2.70
CA SER A 227 -2.11 32.90 -1.88
C SER A 227 -2.31 33.48 -0.50
N VAL A 228 -1.95 32.70 0.53
CA VAL A 228 -2.00 33.15 1.93
C VAL A 228 -0.58 33.42 2.40
N ASP A 229 -0.34 34.62 2.91
CA ASP A 229 0.90 34.94 3.62
C ASP A 229 0.77 34.48 5.07
N ILE A 230 1.50 33.43 5.44
CA ILE A 230 1.49 32.91 6.81
C ILE A 230 2.66 33.50 7.57
N LYS A 231 2.35 34.46 8.44
CA LYS A 231 3.34 35.12 9.32
C LYS A 231 3.66 34.29 10.55
N ASP A 232 2.67 33.58 11.10
CA ASP A 232 2.79 32.82 12.35
C ASP A 232 2.47 31.33 12.11
N PHE A 233 3.43 30.59 11.56
CA PHE A 233 3.31 29.14 11.38
C PHE A 233 4.04 28.37 12.48
N LYS A 234 3.37 27.40 13.11
CA LYS A 234 4.01 26.40 13.99
C LYS A 234 3.99 25.05 13.29
N MET A 235 5.18 24.55 12.95
CA MET A 235 5.33 23.19 12.43
C MET A 235 5.67 22.25 13.59
N ARG A 236 4.89 21.19 13.75
CA ARG A 236 5.29 20.06 14.59
C ARG A 236 5.87 18.99 13.69
N ILE A 237 7.15 18.68 13.89
CA ILE A 237 7.81 17.56 13.21
C ILE A 237 7.83 16.42 14.21
N TYR A 238 7.20 15.31 13.83
CA TYR A 238 7.28 14.06 14.56
C TYR A 238 8.23 13.16 13.79
N GLU A 239 9.19 12.57 14.49
CA GLU A 239 9.88 11.40 13.97
C GLU A 239 8.84 10.28 13.82
N LYS A 240 8.84 9.56 12.70
CA LYS A 240 8.03 8.36 12.57
C LYS A 240 8.78 7.25 13.30
N PRO A 241 8.38 6.81 14.51
CA PRO A 241 9.06 5.70 15.17
C PRO A 241 9.01 4.47 14.28
N ASN A 242 10.12 3.76 14.14
CA ASN A 242 10.10 2.45 13.48
C ASN A 242 9.32 1.51 14.40
N ASN A 243 8.18 0.98 13.92
CA ASN A 243 7.29 0.09 14.64
C ASN A 243 6.76 0.70 15.95
N THR A 244 5.69 1.50 15.88
CA THR A 244 5.04 1.97 17.10
C THR A 244 4.41 0.77 17.81
N ILE A 245 4.91 0.47 19.00
CA ILE A 245 4.36 -0.56 19.86
C ILE A 245 3.45 0.15 20.86
N ILE A 246 2.17 -0.24 20.90
CA ILE A 246 1.27 0.16 21.97
C ILE A 246 1.27 -0.96 23.00
N ASP A 247 1.76 -0.66 24.20
CA ASP A 247 1.71 -1.55 25.35
C ASP A 247 0.37 -1.41 26.07
N TYR A 248 -0.30 -2.54 26.30
CA TYR A 248 -1.51 -2.64 27.08
C TYR A 248 -1.21 -3.38 28.37
N SER A 249 -1.60 -2.81 29.50
CA SER A 249 -1.49 -3.45 30.82
C SER A 249 -2.86 -3.58 31.48
N LEU A 250 -3.07 -4.70 32.16
CA LEU A 250 -4.25 -4.94 32.99
C LEU A 250 -3.83 -5.56 34.32
N ASP A 251 -4.27 -4.96 35.42
CA ASP A 251 -4.04 -5.48 36.77
C ASP A 251 -5.18 -6.41 37.18
N ILE A 252 -4.85 -7.66 37.48
CA ILE A 252 -5.78 -8.68 37.98
C ILE A 252 -5.16 -9.32 39.22
N LYS A 253 -5.81 -9.16 40.38
CA LYS A 253 -5.41 -9.78 41.66
C LYS A 253 -3.93 -9.55 42.01
N ASP A 254 -3.52 -8.28 42.03
CA ASP A 254 -2.16 -7.84 42.35
C ASP A 254 -1.07 -8.31 41.38
N LYS A 255 -1.45 -8.78 40.19
CA LYS A 255 -0.53 -9.06 39.08
C LYS A 255 -0.88 -8.22 37.88
N THR A 256 0.14 -7.64 37.25
CA THR A 256 0.03 -6.92 35.98
C THR A 256 0.27 -7.88 34.82
N PHE A 257 -0.66 -7.91 33.89
CA PHE A 257 -0.53 -8.65 32.64
C PHE A 257 -0.37 -7.66 31.49
N THR A 258 0.61 -7.90 30.63
CA THR A 258 0.92 -7.00 29.52
C THR A 258 0.83 -7.73 28.19
N ASP A 259 0.34 -7.04 27.17
CA ASP A 259 0.40 -7.46 25.76
C ASP A 259 0.65 -6.22 24.90
N PHE A 260 1.08 -6.41 23.65
CA PHE A 260 1.44 -5.29 22.79
C PHE A 260 0.91 -5.44 21.37
N VAL A 261 0.72 -4.30 20.70
CA VAL A 261 0.37 -4.24 19.28
C VAL A 261 1.39 -3.40 18.54
N GLU A 262 2.03 -4.00 17.55
CA GLU A 262 2.73 -3.25 16.52
C GLU A 262 1.72 -2.61 15.56
N LEU A 263 1.70 -1.28 15.51
CA LEU A 263 0.85 -0.54 14.59
C LEU A 263 1.33 -0.73 13.15
N THR A 264 0.37 -0.88 12.24
CA THR A 264 0.64 -0.77 10.80
C THR A 264 1.02 0.67 10.43
N ASP A 265 1.66 0.85 9.26
CA ASP A 265 2.02 2.18 8.74
C ASP A 265 0.85 3.16 8.68
N GLN A 266 -0.34 2.65 8.34
CA GLN A 266 -1.56 3.45 8.26
C GLN A 266 -2.04 3.88 9.65
N GLU A 267 -2.11 2.93 10.59
CA GLU A 267 -2.55 3.20 11.98
C GLU A 267 -1.60 4.15 12.69
N GLN A 268 -0.30 4.00 12.47
CA GLN A 268 0.68 4.95 12.97
C GLN A 268 0.46 6.35 12.40
N GLY A 269 0.13 6.46 11.11
CA GLY A 269 -0.24 7.72 10.47
C GLY A 269 -1.50 8.34 11.10
N GLU A 270 -2.51 7.52 11.41
CA GLU A 270 -3.72 7.96 12.14
C GLU A 270 -3.33 8.50 13.53
N LEU A 271 -2.55 7.75 14.32
CA LEU A 271 -2.15 8.14 15.67
C LEU A 271 -1.37 9.47 15.73
N ILE A 272 -0.39 9.65 14.84
CA ILE A 272 0.44 10.88 14.80
C ILE A 272 -0.39 12.14 14.50
N MET A 273 -1.55 11.98 13.88
CA MET A 273 -2.43 13.09 13.51
C MET A 273 -3.37 13.54 14.62
N LEU A 274 -3.49 12.76 15.69
CA LEU A 274 -4.35 13.08 16.82
C LEU A 274 -3.63 14.14 17.68
N ALA A 275 -4.33 15.25 17.90
CA ALA A 275 -3.75 16.43 18.54
C ALA A 275 -4.07 16.51 20.04
N ASP A 276 -5.14 15.85 20.47
CA ASP A 276 -5.61 15.83 21.84
C ASP A 276 -5.58 14.42 22.43
N ASP A 277 -5.46 14.37 23.76
CA ASP A 277 -5.28 13.12 24.50
C ASP A 277 -6.55 12.24 24.42
N ILE A 278 -7.73 12.85 24.25
CA ILE A 278 -9.01 12.13 24.17
C ILE A 278 -9.10 11.34 22.87
N ASP A 279 -8.74 11.95 21.76
CA ASP A 279 -8.67 11.31 20.45
C ASP A 279 -7.63 10.19 20.46
N ILE A 280 -6.48 10.41 21.11
CA ILE A 280 -5.44 9.38 21.30
C ILE A 280 -6.01 8.19 22.09
N GLU A 281 -6.69 8.43 23.22
CA GLU A 281 -7.33 7.37 24.02
C GLU A 281 -8.39 6.60 23.21
N ASN A 282 -9.26 7.30 22.48
CA ASN A 282 -10.28 6.69 21.62
C ASN A 282 -9.65 5.83 20.52
N PHE A 283 -8.54 6.29 19.95
CA PHE A 283 -7.79 5.53 18.96
C PHE A 283 -7.14 4.29 19.57
N ILE A 284 -6.51 4.41 20.74
CA ILE A 284 -5.94 3.27 21.47
C ILE A 284 -7.03 2.24 21.77
N GLU A 285 -8.22 2.66 22.23
CA GLU A 285 -9.34 1.74 22.49
C GLU A 285 -9.84 1.06 21.20
N LYS A 286 -9.89 1.78 20.07
CA LYS A 286 -10.22 1.24 18.75
C LYS A 286 -9.21 0.16 18.33
N ILE A 287 -7.91 0.39 18.53
CA ILE A 287 -6.86 -0.60 18.25
C ILE A 287 -7.00 -1.82 19.18
N ALA A 288 -7.19 -1.60 20.48
CA ALA A 288 -7.38 -2.68 21.45
C ALA A 288 -8.53 -3.62 21.06
N LYS A 289 -9.67 -3.04 20.63
CA LYS A 289 -10.83 -3.80 20.12
C LYS A 289 -10.51 -4.53 18.82
N LYS A 290 -9.87 -3.86 17.86
CA LYS A 290 -9.51 -4.46 16.56
C LYS A 290 -8.61 -5.69 16.72
N TYR A 291 -7.64 -5.65 17.62
CA TYR A 291 -6.68 -6.74 17.86
C TYR A 291 -7.08 -7.68 19.00
N ASN A 292 -8.28 -7.47 19.58
CA ASN A 292 -8.86 -8.24 20.67
C ASN A 292 -7.91 -8.37 21.89
N ILE A 293 -7.21 -7.29 22.23
CA ILE A 293 -6.12 -7.30 23.21
C ILE A 293 -6.59 -7.62 24.62
N TYR A 294 -7.72 -7.04 25.05
CA TYR A 294 -8.25 -7.30 26.38
C TYR A 294 -8.59 -8.78 26.59
N GLU A 295 -9.07 -9.47 25.56
CA GLU A 295 -9.37 -10.89 25.65
C GLU A 295 -8.10 -11.73 25.71
N LYS A 296 -7.05 -11.37 24.95
CA LYS A 296 -5.74 -12.03 25.06
C LYS A 296 -5.13 -11.88 26.45
N ILE A 297 -5.14 -10.67 27.00
CA ILE A 297 -4.63 -10.41 28.35
C ILE A 297 -5.44 -11.20 29.39
N ARG A 298 -6.77 -11.26 29.25
CA ARG A 298 -7.64 -12.03 30.13
C ARG A 298 -7.35 -13.53 30.08
N ILE A 299 -7.19 -14.10 28.88
CA ILE A 299 -6.83 -15.51 28.71
C ILE A 299 -5.46 -15.79 29.34
N ASN A 300 -4.47 -14.93 29.10
CA ASN A 300 -3.15 -15.05 29.73
C ASN A 300 -3.24 -15.00 31.26
N ALA A 301 -4.06 -14.12 31.82
CA ALA A 301 -4.28 -14.04 33.27
C ALA A 301 -4.92 -15.32 33.84
N ILE A 302 -5.95 -15.82 33.16
CA ILE A 302 -6.64 -17.07 33.52
C ILE A 302 -5.66 -18.25 33.47
N CYS A 303 -4.90 -18.37 32.39
CA CYS A 303 -3.90 -19.42 32.22
C CYS A 303 -2.81 -19.30 33.29
N THR A 304 -2.28 -18.12 33.58
CA THR A 304 -1.19 -17.97 34.56
C THR A 304 -1.61 -18.33 35.98
N ASP A 305 -2.87 -18.06 36.35
CA ASP A 305 -3.41 -18.42 37.67
C ASP A 305 -3.89 -19.88 37.76
N LYS A 306 -4.35 -20.49 36.66
CA LYS A 306 -4.97 -21.83 36.66
C LYS A 306 -4.18 -22.95 36.00
N VAL A 307 -3.12 -22.66 35.22
CA VAL A 307 -2.22 -23.68 34.61
C VAL A 307 -1.50 -24.54 35.65
N LYS A 308 -1.64 -24.27 36.96
CA LYS A 308 -1.25 -25.27 37.97
C LYS A 308 -2.10 -26.55 37.93
N GLN A 309 -3.36 -26.52 37.46
CA GLN A 309 -4.24 -27.70 37.40
C GLN A 309 -5.43 -27.52 36.42
N ILE A 310 -5.21 -27.20 35.14
CA ILE A 310 -6.34 -27.33 34.18
C ILE A 310 -6.40 -28.79 33.75
N LYS A 311 -7.31 -29.56 34.36
CA LYS A 311 -7.73 -30.84 33.77
C LYS A 311 -8.62 -30.49 32.59
N LEU A 312 -8.27 -30.94 31.39
CA LEU A 312 -9.25 -30.99 30.31
C LEU A 312 -10.27 -32.06 30.70
N ILE A 313 -11.48 -31.65 31.11
CA ILE A 313 -12.42 -32.62 31.70
C ILE A 313 -13.32 -33.26 30.64
N LYS A 314 -13.65 -32.57 29.54
CA LYS A 314 -14.59 -33.11 28.54
C LYS A 314 -14.55 -32.38 27.20
N THR A 315 -14.37 -33.15 26.14
CA THR A 315 -14.67 -32.74 24.75
C THR A 315 -15.89 -33.54 24.32
N PHE A 316 -16.90 -32.87 23.78
CA PHE A 316 -18.07 -33.52 23.22
C PHE A 316 -18.15 -33.23 21.74
N PHE A 317 -18.48 -34.26 20.96
CA PHE A 317 -18.90 -34.11 19.57
C PHE A 317 -20.36 -34.49 19.50
N ARG A 318 -21.17 -33.61 18.92
CA ARG A 318 -22.52 -33.97 18.50
C ARG A 318 -22.52 -34.09 17.00
N ILE A 319 -22.92 -35.25 16.49
CA ILE A 319 -23.07 -35.51 15.07
C ILE A 319 -24.57 -35.65 14.79
N ASP A 320 -25.15 -34.65 14.15
CA ASP A 320 -26.53 -34.71 13.66
C ASP A 320 -26.47 -35.05 12.15
N GLU A 321 -26.93 -36.24 11.79
CA GLU A 321 -26.97 -36.70 10.38
C GLU A 321 -28.34 -36.39 9.76
N PHE A 322 -28.31 -35.80 8.57
CA PHE A 322 -29.47 -35.51 7.72
C PHE A 322 -29.29 -36.19 6.35
N ASP A 323 -30.37 -36.32 5.58
CA ASP A 323 -30.37 -37.04 4.29
C ASP A 323 -29.31 -36.54 3.30
N ASP A 324 -28.92 -35.27 3.39
CA ASP A 324 -28.02 -34.56 2.48
C ASP A 324 -26.80 -33.89 3.16
N LYS A 325 -26.69 -33.93 4.49
CA LYS A 325 -25.58 -33.30 5.22
C LYS A 325 -25.29 -33.93 6.59
N ILE A 326 -24.09 -33.72 7.09
CA ILE A 326 -23.68 -34.01 8.48
C ILE A 326 -23.32 -32.69 9.15
N ASP A 327 -23.98 -32.39 10.26
CA ASP A 327 -23.58 -31.30 11.16
C ASP A 327 -22.75 -31.90 12.31
N ILE A 328 -21.54 -31.35 12.53
CA ILE A 328 -20.65 -31.73 13.63
C ILE A 328 -20.44 -30.51 14.53
N ASP A 329 -20.91 -30.60 15.76
CA ASP A 329 -20.66 -29.60 16.80
C ASP A 329 -19.48 -30.04 17.67
N PHE A 330 -18.41 -29.26 17.65
CA PHE A 330 -17.25 -29.42 18.53
C PHE A 330 -17.46 -28.54 19.76
N VAL A 331 -17.62 -29.14 20.93
CA VAL A 331 -17.76 -28.41 22.19
C VAL A 331 -16.61 -28.79 23.12
N ILE A 332 -15.74 -27.82 23.41
CA ILE A 332 -14.69 -27.97 24.42
C ILE A 332 -15.14 -27.19 25.65
N SER A 333 -15.39 -27.92 26.74
CA SER A 333 -15.75 -27.31 28.02
C SER A 333 -14.55 -27.27 28.95
N PHE A 334 -14.27 -26.09 29.46
CA PHE A 334 -13.29 -25.87 30.52
C PHE A 334 -14.04 -25.45 31.80
N PRO A 335 -14.63 -26.41 32.52
CA PRO A 335 -15.51 -26.11 33.66
C PRO A 335 -14.80 -25.34 34.77
N ASP A 336 -13.49 -25.55 34.94
CA ASP A 336 -12.70 -24.83 35.93
C ASP A 336 -12.60 -23.32 35.65
N ILE A 337 -12.84 -22.88 34.41
CA ILE A 337 -12.82 -21.47 33.97
C ILE A 337 -14.15 -20.97 33.44
N ASP A 338 -15.21 -21.77 33.56
CA ASP A 338 -16.54 -21.45 33.03
C ASP A 338 -16.49 -20.97 31.57
N MET A 339 -15.67 -21.65 30.77
CA MET A 339 -15.46 -21.35 29.36
C MET A 339 -15.93 -22.53 28.51
N ILE A 340 -16.77 -22.24 27.53
CA ILE A 340 -17.23 -23.20 26.52
C ILE A 340 -16.79 -22.67 25.16
N LEU A 341 -16.03 -23.47 24.42
CA LEU A 341 -15.67 -23.18 23.04
C LEU A 341 -16.47 -24.09 22.14
N GLU A 342 -17.33 -23.49 21.32
CA GLU A 342 -18.18 -24.21 20.36
C GLU A 342 -17.74 -23.89 18.94
N LYS A 343 -17.68 -24.92 18.10
CA LYS A 343 -17.51 -24.74 16.67
C LYS A 343 -18.31 -25.77 15.89
N LYS A 344 -19.16 -25.26 15.00
CA LYS A 344 -20.00 -26.06 14.14
C LYS A 344 -19.37 -26.23 12.76
N TYR A 345 -19.38 -27.46 12.25
CA TYR A 345 -19.03 -27.79 10.87
C TYR A 345 -20.24 -28.41 10.19
N THR A 346 -20.55 -27.99 8.97
CA THR A 346 -21.58 -28.61 8.13
C THR A 346 -20.92 -29.18 6.90
N LEU A 347 -21.17 -30.45 6.62
CA LEU A 347 -20.59 -31.19 5.50
C LEU A 347 -21.72 -31.66 4.59
N ASN A 348 -21.70 -31.27 3.32
CA ASN A 348 -22.68 -31.74 2.32
C ASN A 348 -22.29 -33.14 1.81
N LEU A 349 -23.25 -34.07 1.77
CA LEU A 349 -23.04 -35.49 1.46
C LEU A 349 -23.01 -35.85 -0.04
N GLU A 350 -22.77 -34.87 -0.94
CA GLU A 350 -22.72 -35.12 -2.39
C GLU A 350 -21.52 -36.01 -2.82
N GLU A 351 -20.57 -36.28 -1.92
CA GLU A 351 -19.47 -37.23 -2.12
C GLU A 351 -19.69 -38.51 -1.29
N LYS A 352 -20.71 -39.28 -1.65
CA LYS A 352 -21.15 -40.50 -0.95
C LYS A 352 -20.26 -41.72 -1.21
N THR A 353 -18.93 -41.59 -1.11
CA THR A 353 -18.02 -42.74 -1.06
C THR A 353 -16.86 -42.47 -0.11
N GLN A 354 -16.96 -43.08 1.08
CA GLN A 354 -15.96 -43.09 2.16
C GLN A 354 -15.66 -41.72 2.79
N PHE A 355 -16.60 -41.26 3.62
CA PHE A 355 -16.22 -40.39 4.73
C PHE A 355 -15.44 -41.24 5.75
N GLU A 356 -14.12 -41.34 5.57
CA GLU A 356 -13.26 -42.06 6.50
C GLU A 356 -13.16 -41.28 7.82
N TYR A 357 -13.24 -41.99 8.95
CA TYR A 357 -12.96 -41.46 10.30
C TYR A 357 -11.62 -40.70 10.39
N SER A 358 -10.67 -40.99 9.49
CA SER A 358 -9.41 -40.26 9.31
C SER A 358 -9.59 -38.77 9.00
N LYS A 359 -10.66 -38.38 8.28
CA LYS A 359 -10.98 -36.97 7.98
C LYS A 359 -11.51 -36.22 9.21
N LEU A 360 -12.26 -36.88 10.09
CA LEU A 360 -12.73 -36.32 11.37
C LEU A 360 -11.55 -36.01 12.31
N ILE A 361 -10.63 -36.97 12.45
CA ILE A 361 -9.37 -36.80 13.20
C ILE A 361 -8.52 -35.67 12.60
N GLY A 362 -8.49 -35.55 11.27
CA GLY A 362 -7.80 -34.45 10.57
C GLY A 362 -8.43 -33.07 10.83
N LEU A 363 -9.77 -32.97 10.85
CA LEU A 363 -10.49 -31.73 11.16
C LEU A 363 -10.32 -31.32 12.62
N GLU A 364 -10.29 -32.30 13.53
CA GLU A 364 -10.00 -32.10 14.96
C GLU A 364 -8.58 -31.61 15.19
N GLY A 365 -7.58 -32.28 14.58
CA GLY A 365 -6.18 -31.87 14.65
C GLY A 365 -5.96 -30.46 14.08
N GLN A 366 -6.65 -30.10 13.00
CA GLN A 366 -6.62 -28.74 12.45
C GLN A 366 -7.32 -27.72 13.37
N PHE A 367 -8.40 -28.11 14.04
CA PHE A 367 -9.08 -27.22 14.99
C PHE A 367 -8.24 -26.97 16.24
N LEU A 368 -7.70 -28.03 16.84
CA LEU A 368 -6.80 -27.96 17.99
C LEU A 368 -5.49 -27.24 17.65
N SER A 369 -4.93 -27.46 16.46
CA SER A 369 -3.76 -26.72 15.97
C SER A 369 -4.06 -25.24 15.77
N LYS A 370 -5.21 -24.88 15.17
CA LYS A 370 -5.64 -23.47 15.05
C LYS A 370 -5.95 -22.83 16.41
N LEU A 371 -6.44 -23.60 17.38
CA LEU A 371 -6.62 -23.16 18.77
C LEU A 371 -5.27 -22.92 19.44
N ALA A 372 -4.34 -23.87 19.32
CA ALA A 372 -2.98 -23.76 19.84
C ALA A 372 -2.22 -22.60 19.19
N GLU A 373 -2.43 -22.32 17.90
CA GLU A 373 -1.87 -21.18 17.20
C GLU A 373 -2.52 -19.86 17.60
N LYS A 374 -3.86 -19.83 17.74
CA LYS A 374 -4.60 -18.64 18.15
C LYS A 374 -4.30 -18.21 19.58
N TYR A 375 -3.98 -19.15 20.46
CA TYR A 375 -3.75 -18.92 21.89
C TYR A 375 -2.33 -19.27 22.36
N ASP A 376 -1.40 -19.51 21.42
CA ASP A 376 0.03 -19.79 21.65
C ASP A 376 0.33 -20.94 22.64
N ILE A 377 -0.41 -22.05 22.54
CA ILE A 377 -0.37 -23.20 23.46
C ILE A 377 0.52 -24.35 22.91
N TYR A 378 1.44 -24.06 21.99
CA TYR A 378 2.09 -25.06 21.14
C TYR A 378 2.94 -26.14 21.87
N ASN A 379 3.24 -25.99 23.16
CA ASN A 379 4.24 -26.85 23.83
C ASN A 379 3.70 -27.98 24.70
N GLN A 380 2.39 -28.27 24.78
CA GLN A 380 1.92 -29.28 25.75
C GLN A 380 0.71 -30.14 25.33
N ILE A 381 0.47 -30.35 24.04
CA ILE A 381 -0.56 -31.30 23.59
C ILE A 381 0.12 -32.55 23.06
N PHE A 382 0.34 -33.54 23.93
CA PHE A 382 0.67 -34.91 23.53
C PHE A 382 -0.53 -35.82 23.79
N SER A 383 -0.94 -36.56 22.76
CA SER A 383 -2.08 -37.47 22.79
C SER A 383 -1.60 -38.92 23.01
N ASP A 384 -1.64 -39.40 24.24
CA ASP A 384 -1.31 -40.80 24.53
C ASP A 384 -2.51 -41.65 24.99
N ASN A 385 -3.70 -41.10 25.19
CA ASN A 385 -4.87 -41.87 25.60
C ASN A 385 -6.15 -41.39 24.89
N LEU A 386 -6.48 -42.03 23.77
CA LEU A 386 -7.80 -41.95 23.15
C LEU A 386 -8.64 -43.13 23.66
N GLU A 387 -9.66 -42.85 24.46
CA GLU A 387 -10.67 -43.84 24.85
C GLU A 387 -11.96 -43.57 24.07
N ILE A 388 -12.45 -44.60 23.38
CA ILE A 388 -13.69 -44.53 22.61
C ILE A 388 -14.79 -45.17 23.45
N PHE A 389 -15.80 -44.39 23.79
CA PHE A 389 -17.01 -44.83 24.46
C PHE A 389 -18.17 -44.79 23.46
N ILE A 390 -18.88 -45.90 23.28
CA ILE A 390 -20.11 -45.91 22.48
C ILE A 390 -21.26 -45.87 23.47
N THR A 391 -22.10 -44.84 23.39
CA THR A 391 -23.29 -44.66 24.22
C THR A 391 -24.56 -44.84 23.39
N ASP A 392 -25.71 -44.97 24.05
CA ASP A 392 -27.01 -45.10 23.39
C ASP A 392 -27.39 -43.85 22.56
N ASP A 393 -26.73 -42.71 22.82
CA ASP A 393 -26.97 -41.42 22.17
C ASP A 393 -25.87 -41.03 21.14
N GLY A 394 -24.84 -41.86 20.93
CA GLY A 394 -23.78 -41.60 19.95
C GLY A 394 -22.39 -42.17 20.31
N ILE A 395 -21.37 -41.72 19.58
CA ILE A 395 -19.96 -42.05 19.89
C ILE A 395 -19.38 -40.92 20.73
N GLU A 396 -18.98 -41.22 21.97
CA GLU A 396 -18.22 -40.34 22.85
C GLU A 396 -16.72 -40.67 22.73
N LEU A 397 -15.90 -39.68 22.39
CA LEU A 397 -14.44 -39.81 22.42
C LEU A 397 -13.90 -39.07 23.64
N GLY A 398 -13.31 -39.79 24.58
CA GLY A 398 -12.65 -39.24 25.74
C GLY A 398 -11.14 -39.18 25.53
N PHE A 399 -10.52 -38.05 25.84
CA PHE A 399 -9.07 -37.95 25.97
C PHE A 399 -8.69 -37.26 27.28
N SER A 400 -7.67 -37.80 27.93
CA SER A 400 -7.01 -37.17 29.08
C SER A 400 -5.67 -36.61 28.62
N ILE A 401 -5.56 -35.28 28.53
CA ILE A 401 -4.30 -34.60 28.24
C ILE A 401 -3.65 -34.22 29.57
N HIS A 402 -2.47 -34.77 29.83
CA HIS A 402 -1.67 -34.46 31.01
C HIS A 402 -0.56 -33.47 30.66
N PHE A 403 -0.56 -32.32 31.35
CA PHE A 403 0.46 -31.28 31.21
C PHE A 403 1.51 -31.47 32.32
N ASP A 404 2.67 -32.06 32.02
CA ASP A 404 3.82 -32.11 32.95
C ASP A 404 4.87 -31.05 32.55
N LYS A 405 5.51 -30.44 33.55
CA LYS A 405 6.55 -29.42 33.40
C LYS A 405 7.97 -29.99 33.46
N ASN A 406 8.14 -31.30 33.65
CA ASN A 406 9.44 -31.94 33.75
C ASN A 406 9.58 -33.07 32.73
N ASP A 407 10.36 -32.85 31.65
CA ASP A 407 10.75 -33.84 30.64
C ASP A 407 11.37 -35.11 31.24
N LYS A 408 10.54 -36.06 31.69
CA LYS A 408 10.97 -37.40 32.07
C LYS A 408 10.04 -38.43 31.44
N TRP A 409 10.57 -39.06 30.39
CA TRP A 409 9.99 -40.22 29.74
C TRP A 409 9.82 -41.36 30.76
N PHE A 410 8.57 -41.77 31.01
CA PHE A 410 8.27 -43.05 31.63
C PHE A 410 7.59 -43.95 30.59
N LYS A 411 8.26 -45.05 30.25
CA LYS A 411 7.66 -46.18 29.54
C LYS A 411 6.79 -46.94 30.53
N LEU A 412 5.47 -46.85 30.41
CA LEU A 412 4.56 -47.70 31.16
C LEU A 412 4.25 -48.98 30.38
N VAL A 413 4.31 -50.09 31.11
CA VAL A 413 4.25 -51.48 30.66
C VAL A 413 2.79 -51.92 30.51
N GLU A 414 2.52 -52.73 29.48
CA GLU A 414 1.26 -53.46 29.29
C GLU A 414 0.78 -54.11 30.60
N ALA A 415 -0.45 -53.78 31.00
CA ALA A 415 -1.25 -54.63 31.87
C ALA A 415 -2.23 -55.42 30.98
N ASN A 416 -1.77 -56.58 30.51
CA ASN A 416 -2.65 -57.65 30.03
C ASN A 416 -3.64 -58.00 31.16
N GLY A 417 -4.94 -57.84 30.90
CA GLY A 417 -5.94 -57.97 31.96
C GLY A 417 -7.39 -58.08 31.53
N GLN A 418 -7.66 -58.79 30.44
CA GLN A 418 -8.93 -59.44 30.08
C GLN A 418 -10.18 -58.62 29.73
N ASN A 419 -10.71 -59.03 28.57
CA ASN A 419 -12.08 -59.03 28.07
C ASN A 419 -12.68 -57.74 27.51
N LYS A 420 -12.80 -57.77 26.17
CA LYS A 420 -13.85 -57.14 25.35
C LYS A 420 -15.19 -57.05 26.08
N ILE A 421 -15.82 -55.87 26.06
CA ILE A 421 -16.79 -55.46 25.03
C ILE A 421 -16.37 -54.09 24.53
#